data_AF-A0AAU1WYS9-F1
#
_entry.id   AF-A0AAU1WYS9-F1
#
_cell.length_a   1.000
_cell.length_b   1.000
_cell.length_c   1.000
_cell.angle_alpha   90.00
_cell.angle_beta   90.00
_cell.angle_gamma   90.00
#
_symmetry.space_group_name_H-M   'P 1'
#
loop_
_entity.id
_entity.type
_entity.pdbx_description
1 polymer ?
#
loop_
_entity_poly.entity_id
_entity_poly.type
_entity_poly.pdbx_seq_one_letter_code
_entity_poly.pdbx_strand_id
1 'polypeptide(L)'
;MEFGPTDVEIHAVSIAVELGDVGEAIEVGSGLDTSTLSLERRARLKMDLGRAFAQRCQVGDSLGALLDAEGLSPDLIHTHVAARDAIQDLLLVAGRTAPSELKGLADRADERP
;
A
#
# COMPACT_ATOMS: atom_id res chain seq x y z
N MET A 1 9.78 11.92 20.64
CA MET A 1 8.35 11.87 20.35
C MET A 1 8.08 13.11 19.53
N GLU A 2 8.14 12.99 18.21
CA GLU A 2 7.94 14.14 17.34
C GLU A 2 6.65 13.86 16.59
N PHE A 3 5.60 14.60 16.93
CA PHE A 3 4.39 14.71 16.14
C PHE A 3 4.64 15.85 15.16
N GLY A 4 5.41 15.58 14.11
CA GLY A 4 5.56 16.53 13.01
C GLY A 4 4.28 16.58 12.18
N PRO A 5 4.03 17.66 11.42
CA PRO A 5 2.87 17.75 10.52
C PRO A 5 2.75 16.55 9.57
N THR A 6 3.88 16.04 9.08
CA THR A 6 3.93 14.83 8.23
C THR A 6 3.47 13.56 8.94
N ASP A 7 3.65 13.44 10.25
CA ASP A 7 3.18 12.26 10.99
C ASP A 7 1.65 12.25 11.14
N VAL A 8 1.05 13.44 11.26
CA VAL A 8 -0.42 13.59 11.26
C VAL A 8 -0.98 13.27 9.87
N GLU A 9 -0.32 13.71 8.81
CA GLU A 9 -0.76 13.47 7.44
C GLU A 9 -0.68 11.97 7.05
N ILE A 10 0.37 11.25 7.43
CA ILE A 10 0.45 9.79 7.21
C ILE A 10 -0.66 9.07 7.98
N HIS A 11 -0.92 9.47 9.22
CA HIS A 11 -2.01 8.89 9.99
C HIS A 11 -3.37 9.19 9.35
N ALA A 12 -3.58 10.41 8.85
CA ALA A 12 -4.80 10.80 8.14
C ALA A 12 -5.01 9.94 6.88
N VAL A 13 -3.96 9.66 6.11
CA VAL A 13 -4.03 8.74 4.95
C VAL A 13 -4.50 7.35 5.39
N SER A 14 -3.89 6.77 6.43
CA SER A 14 -4.31 5.45 6.94
C SER A 14 -5.79 5.43 7.34
N ILE A 15 -6.25 6.45 8.06
CA ILE A 15 -7.66 6.56 8.48
C ILE A 15 -8.59 6.74 7.28
N ALA A 16 -8.23 7.56 6.30
CA ALA A 16 -9.01 7.73 5.08
C ALA A 16 -9.16 6.42 4.29
N VAL A 17 -8.09 5.63 4.17
CA VAL A 17 -8.12 4.29 3.56
C VAL A 17 -9.04 3.32 4.32
N GLU A 18 -9.00 3.35 5.65
CA GLU A 18 -9.86 2.51 6.50
C GLU A 18 -11.34 2.91 6.42
N LEU A 19 -11.63 4.20 6.29
CA LEU A 19 -12.99 4.72 6.14
C LEU A 19 -13.54 4.63 4.72
N GLY A 20 -12.71 4.17 3.75
CA GLY A 20 -13.08 4.08 2.34
C GLY A 20 -13.06 5.42 1.61
N ASP A 21 -12.54 6.49 2.22
CA ASP A 21 -12.27 7.77 1.52
C ASP A 21 -10.96 7.69 0.75
N VAL A 22 -10.93 6.75 -0.19
CA VAL A 22 -9.72 6.43 -0.96
C VAL A 22 -9.34 7.52 -1.95
N GLY A 23 -10.28 8.41 -2.32
CA GLY A 23 -9.99 9.58 -3.13
C GLY A 23 -9.11 10.57 -2.37
N GLU A 24 -9.54 10.95 -1.16
CA GLU A 24 -8.76 11.83 -0.28
C GLU A 24 -7.42 11.20 0.11
N ALA A 25 -7.41 9.90 0.44
CA ALA A 25 -6.17 9.19 0.80
C ALA A 25 -5.10 9.26 -0.31
N ILE A 26 -5.51 9.08 -1.57
CA ILE A 26 -4.59 9.14 -2.72
C ILE A 26 -4.11 10.57 -2.95
N GLU A 27 -5.02 11.55 -2.88
CA GLU A 27 -4.69 12.96 -3.08
C GLU A 27 -3.68 13.46 -2.05
N VAL A 28 -3.97 13.24 -0.76
CA VAL A 28 -3.09 13.65 0.34
C VAL A 28 -1.78 12.87 0.28
N GLY A 29 -1.84 11.54 0.22
CA GLY A 29 -0.65 10.69 0.33
C GLY A 29 0.33 10.82 -0.82
N SER A 30 -0.15 11.11 -2.04
CA SER A 30 0.73 11.30 -3.21
C SER A 30 1.47 12.65 -3.20
N GLY A 31 0.96 13.63 -2.45
CA GLY A 31 1.53 14.97 -2.33
C GLY A 31 2.55 15.13 -1.20
N LEU A 32 2.70 14.15 -0.32
CA LEU A 32 3.57 14.26 0.86
C LEU A 32 5.05 14.23 0.46
N ASP A 33 5.82 15.18 1.00
CA ASP A 33 7.28 15.09 0.97
C ASP A 33 7.72 14.03 1.99
N THR A 34 8.23 12.92 1.45
CA THR A 34 8.67 11.77 2.24
C THR A 34 10.18 11.72 2.46
N SER A 35 10.93 12.70 1.95
CA SER A 35 12.40 12.69 1.94
C SER A 35 13.03 12.62 3.34
N THR A 36 12.35 13.21 4.34
CA THR A 36 12.79 13.27 5.73
C THR A 36 12.32 12.08 6.58
N LEU A 37 11.43 11.24 6.04
CA LEU A 37 10.84 10.11 6.75
C LEU A 37 11.78 8.91 6.83
N SER A 38 11.65 8.14 7.91
CA SER A 38 12.26 6.82 8.02
C SER A 38 11.77 5.89 6.91
N LEU A 39 12.56 4.87 6.56
CA LEU A 39 12.18 3.89 5.55
C LEU A 39 10.87 3.18 5.91
N GLU A 40 10.68 2.85 7.18
CA GLU A 40 9.45 2.21 7.67
C GLU A 40 8.21 3.08 7.45
N ARG A 41 8.29 4.39 7.75
CA ARG A 41 7.17 5.32 7.54
C ARG A 41 6.85 5.49 6.05
N ARG A 42 7.89 5.56 5.21
CA ARG A 42 7.71 5.59 3.75
C ARG A 42 7.04 4.31 3.24
N ALA A 43 7.48 3.15 3.73
CA ALA A 43 6.90 1.87 3.38
C ALA A 43 5.42 1.79 3.81
N ARG A 44 5.09 2.27 5.02
CA ARG A 44 3.71 2.35 5.51
C ARG A 44 2.81 3.18 4.61
N LEU A 45 3.22 4.41 4.28
CA LEU A 45 2.46 5.29 3.39
C LEU A 45 2.25 4.65 2.01
N LYS A 46 3.29 4.03 1.45
CA LYS A 46 3.21 3.34 0.15
C LYS A 46 2.27 2.13 0.21
N MET A 47 2.30 1.35 1.30
CA MET A 47 1.36 0.27 1.54
C MET A 47 -0.09 0.78 1.57
N ASP A 48 -0.36 1.88 2.29
CA ASP A 48 -1.70 2.46 2.39
C ASP A 48 -2.18 3.04 1.06
N LEU A 49 -1.31 3.69 0.27
CA LEU A 49 -1.63 4.09 -1.10
C LEU A 49 -1.93 2.86 -1.99
N GLY A 50 -1.15 1.79 -1.86
CA GLY A 50 -1.42 0.52 -2.55
C GLY A 50 -2.81 -0.02 -2.25
N ARG A 51 -3.20 -0.02 -0.96
CA ARG A 51 -4.55 -0.39 -0.52
C ARG A 51 -5.62 0.54 -1.10
N ALA A 52 -5.38 1.85 -1.10
CA ALA A 52 -6.32 2.83 -1.66
C ALA A 52 -6.57 2.61 -3.17
N PHE A 53 -5.51 2.33 -3.93
CA PHE A 53 -5.62 2.00 -5.35
C PHE A 53 -6.32 0.65 -5.59
N ALA A 54 -6.07 -0.35 -4.74
CA ALA A 54 -6.74 -1.66 -4.82
C ALA A 54 -8.25 -1.53 -4.67
N GLN A 55 -8.72 -0.74 -3.69
CA GLN A 55 -10.14 -0.44 -3.48
C GLN A 55 -10.81 0.25 -4.67
N ARG A 56 -10.03 0.90 -5.55
CA ARG A 56 -10.50 1.52 -6.81
C ARG A 56 -10.31 0.63 -8.04
N CYS A 57 -9.92 -0.64 -7.86
CA CYS A 57 -9.57 -1.58 -8.92
C CYS A 57 -8.44 -1.07 -9.85
N GLN A 58 -7.57 -0.17 -9.37
CA GLN A 58 -6.43 0.36 -10.11
C GLN A 58 -5.22 -0.57 -9.95
N VAL A 59 -5.24 -1.71 -10.64
CA VAL A 59 -4.27 -2.80 -10.44
C VAL A 59 -2.82 -2.36 -10.63
N GLY A 60 -2.53 -1.55 -11.66
CA GLY A 60 -1.17 -1.09 -11.95
C GLY A 60 -0.59 -0.19 -10.86
N ASP A 61 -1.34 0.85 -10.47
CA ASP A 61 -0.93 1.80 -9.43
C ASP A 61 -0.79 1.12 -8.07
N SER A 62 -1.73 0.23 -7.75
CA SER A 62 -1.71 -0.55 -6.52
C SER A 62 -0.50 -1.48 -6.44
N LEU A 63 -0.24 -2.27 -7.49
CA LEU A 63 0.91 -3.15 -7.55
C LEU A 63 2.23 -2.37 -7.45
N GLY A 64 2.34 -1.24 -8.15
CA GLY A 64 3.52 -0.38 -8.09
C GLY A 64 3.79 0.13 -6.67
N ALA A 65 2.76 0.64 -5.99
CA ALA A 65 2.88 1.13 -4.63
C ALA A 65 3.24 0.02 -3.61
N LEU A 66 2.69 -1.19 -3.77
CA LEU A 66 3.03 -2.33 -2.91
C LEU A 66 4.46 -2.84 -3.14
N LEU A 67 4.95 -2.84 -4.38
CA LEU A 67 6.34 -3.20 -4.69
C LEU A 67 7.33 -2.15 -4.18
N ASP A 68 6.99 -0.86 -4.30
CA ASP A 68 7.76 0.24 -3.70
C ASP A 68 7.86 0.07 -2.18
N ALA A 69 6.73 -0.25 -1.53
CA ALA A 69 6.68 -0.49 -0.09
C ALA A 69 7.53 -1.72 0.31
N GLU A 70 7.45 -2.80 -0.45
CA GLU A 70 8.23 -4.03 -0.23
C GLU A 70 9.74 -3.75 -0.36
N GLY A 71 10.15 -2.96 -1.36
CA GLY A 71 11.55 -2.57 -1.53
C GLY A 71 12.11 -1.76 -0.35
N LEU A 72 11.25 -1.05 0.38
CA LEU A 72 11.61 -0.28 1.58
C LEU A 72 11.56 -1.13 2.85
N SER A 73 10.58 -2.02 2.97
CA SER A 73 10.37 -2.90 4.11
C SER A 73 9.66 -4.20 3.68
N PRO A 74 10.41 -5.28 3.40
CA PRO A 74 9.82 -6.55 2.99
C PRO A 74 8.90 -7.15 4.07
N ASP A 75 9.36 -7.17 5.32
CA ASP A 75 8.61 -7.74 6.45
C ASP A 75 7.23 -7.08 6.62
N LEU A 76 7.14 -5.77 6.36
CA LEU A 76 5.88 -5.05 6.38
C LEU A 76 4.88 -5.64 5.38
N ILE A 77 5.29 -5.84 4.13
CA ILE A 77 4.37 -6.34 3.10
C ILE A 77 4.07 -7.83 3.28
N HIS A 78 5.05 -8.62 3.73
CA HIS A 78 4.88 -10.06 3.85
C HIS A 78 4.00 -10.47 5.03
N THR A 79 3.98 -9.68 6.10
CA THR A 79 3.32 -10.10 7.36
C THR A 79 2.08 -9.27 7.70
N HIS A 80 1.95 -8.05 7.19
CA HIS A 80 0.87 -7.16 7.58
C HIS A 80 -0.46 -7.54 6.91
N VAL A 81 -1.46 -7.82 7.73
CA VAL A 81 -2.79 -8.28 7.28
C VAL A 81 -3.37 -7.38 6.19
N ALA A 82 -3.37 -6.06 6.39
CA ALA A 82 -3.95 -5.14 5.42
C ALA A 82 -3.21 -5.07 4.07
N ALA A 83 -1.92 -5.43 4.04
CA ALA A 83 -1.16 -5.53 2.79
C ALA A 83 -1.53 -6.82 2.04
N ARG A 84 -1.64 -7.92 2.79
CA ARG A 84 -2.02 -9.24 2.31
C ARG A 84 -3.45 -9.24 1.74
N ASP A 85 -4.39 -8.60 2.42
CA ASP A 85 -5.76 -8.40 1.94
C ASP A 85 -5.77 -7.66 0.59
N ALA A 86 -4.99 -6.58 0.46
CA ALA A 86 -4.90 -5.84 -0.80
C ALA A 86 -4.27 -6.66 -1.93
N ILE A 87 -3.25 -7.49 -1.64
CA ILE A 87 -2.65 -8.40 -2.62
C ILE A 87 -3.70 -9.43 -3.08
N GLN A 88 -4.49 -9.97 -2.15
CA GLN A 88 -5.57 -10.90 -2.47
C GLN A 88 -6.66 -10.23 -3.32
N ASP A 89 -7.10 -9.02 -2.96
CA ASP A 89 -8.06 -8.24 -3.75
C ASP A 89 -7.56 -7.99 -5.17
N LEU A 90 -6.28 -7.64 -5.33
CA LEU A 90 -5.67 -7.47 -6.64
C LEU A 90 -5.65 -8.76 -7.46
N LEU A 91 -5.36 -9.91 -6.84
CA LEU A 91 -5.40 -11.21 -7.52
C LEU A 91 -6.83 -11.53 -7.98
N LEU A 92 -7.83 -11.23 -7.15
CA LEU A 92 -9.24 -11.43 -7.49
C LEU A 92 -9.66 -10.52 -8.66
N VAL A 93 -9.32 -9.23 -8.60
CA VAL A 93 -9.65 -8.24 -9.65
C VAL A 93 -8.94 -8.57 -10.97
N ALA A 94 -7.63 -8.87 -10.91
CA ALA A 94 -6.84 -9.16 -12.11
C ALA A 94 -7.11 -10.56 -12.68
N GLY A 95 -7.57 -11.50 -11.86
CA GLY A 95 -7.94 -12.86 -12.23
C GLY A 95 -6.84 -13.58 -13.01
N ARG A 96 -7.21 -14.21 -14.13
CA ARG A 96 -6.27 -14.96 -14.98
C ARG A 96 -5.20 -14.08 -15.62
N THR A 97 -5.46 -12.78 -15.75
CA THR A 97 -4.56 -11.79 -16.34
C THR A 97 -3.63 -11.14 -15.31
N ALA A 98 -3.59 -11.64 -14.07
CA ALA A 98 -2.68 -11.18 -13.04
C ALA A 98 -1.21 -11.16 -13.53
N PRO A 99 -0.52 -10.00 -13.44
CA PRO A 99 0.90 -9.87 -13.78
C PRO A 99 1.79 -10.87 -13.01
N SER A 100 2.92 -11.25 -13.59
CA SER A 100 3.91 -12.12 -12.95
C SER A 100 4.43 -11.55 -11.63
N GLU A 101 4.57 -10.24 -11.57
CA GLU A 101 5.06 -9.47 -10.44
C GLU A 101 4.06 -9.52 -9.28
N LEU A 102 2.76 -9.42 -9.57
CA LEU A 102 1.70 -9.59 -8.57
C LEU A 102 1.67 -11.01 -8.00
N LYS A 103 1.81 -12.03 -8.86
CA LYS A 103 1.90 -13.43 -8.42
C LYS A 103 3.13 -13.65 -7.54
N GLY A 104 4.29 -13.13 -7.95
CA GLY A 104 5.51 -13.24 -7.17
C GLY A 104 5.43 -12.50 -5.83
N LEU A 105 4.76 -11.34 -5.79
CA LEU A 105 4.50 -10.61 -4.55
C LEU A 105 3.61 -11.43 -3.61
N ALA A 106 2.54 -12.04 -4.14
CA ALA A 106 1.65 -12.90 -3.37
C ALA A 106 2.37 -14.14 -2.82
N ASP A 107 3.21 -14.78 -3.63
CA ASP A 107 4.02 -15.93 -3.19
C ASP A 107 4.94 -15.56 -2.01
N ARG A 108 5.58 -14.37 -2.04
CA ARG A 108 6.44 -13.90 -0.95
C ARG A 108 5.67 -13.50 0.31
N ALA A 109 4.45 -12.99 0.12
CA ALA A 109 3.54 -12.64 1.21
C ALA A 109 2.77 -13.87 1.73
N ASP A 110 3.12 -15.09 1.33
CA ASP A 110 2.39 -16.33 1.67
C ASP A 110 0.87 -16.24 1.36
N GLU A 111 0.48 -15.36 0.43
CA GLU A 111 -0.89 -15.19 -0.06
C GLU A 111 -1.11 -16.13 -1.23
N ARG A 112 -1.43 -17.39 -0.92
CA ARG A 112 -1.87 -18.36 -1.92
C ARG A 112 -3.40 -18.44 -1.91
N PRO A 113 -4.06 -18.39 -3.09
CA PRO A 113 -5.50 -18.60 -3.17
C PRO A 113 -5.90 -20.01 -2.70
#